data_AF-A0A6G0ZI33-F1
#
_entry.id   AF-A0A6G0ZI33-F1
#
_cell.length_a   1.000
_cell.length_b   1.000
_cell.length_c   1.000
_cell.angle_alpha   90.00
_cell.angle_beta   90.00
_cell.angle_gamma   90.00
#
_symmetry.space_group_name_H-M   'P 1'
#
loop_
_entity.id
_entity.type
_entity.pdbx_description
1 polymer ?
#
loop_
_entity_poly.entity_id
_entity_poly.type
_entity_poly.pdbx_seq_one_letter_code
_entity_poly.pdbx_strand_id
1 'polypeptide(L)'
;VTDFIFFVGKIVIMGTTIAAFYFEFYEPLEPIKKFEFFNQPVLNYKWLPMVIVAASSWVISSTFFHVYSIAVDTLFLCFLEDSERNDGSADRPYFMSRKLMNILGTKNML
;
A
#
# COMPACT_ATOMS: atom_id res chain seq x y z
N VAL A 1 9.87 -5.84 9.06
CA VAL A 1 8.42 -5.63 9.39
C VAL A 1 7.70 -4.93 8.25
N THR A 2 8.22 -3.81 7.74
CA THR A 2 7.68 -3.08 6.58
C THR A 2 7.46 -3.98 5.35
N ASP A 3 8.42 -4.83 5.02
CA ASP A 3 8.31 -5.76 3.88
C ASP A 3 7.16 -6.75 4.01
N PHE A 4 6.89 -7.24 5.22
CA PHE A 4 5.78 -8.14 5.49
C PHE A 4 4.44 -7.41 5.32
N ILE A 5 4.32 -6.17 5.81
CA ILE A 5 3.13 -5.34 5.64
C ILE A 5 2.85 -5.11 4.15
N PHE A 6 3.88 -4.81 3.36
CA PHE A 6 3.75 -4.63 1.91
C PHE A 6 3.39 -5.93 1.21
N PHE A 7 3.94 -7.07 1.61
CA PHE A 7 3.56 -8.37 1.08
C PHE A 7 2.08 -8.68 1.30
N VAL A 8 1.59 -8.51 2.54
CA VAL A 8 0.16 -8.67 2.87
C VAL A 8 -0.69 -7.69 2.05
N GLY A 9 -0.24 -6.44 1.92
CA GLY A 9 -0.90 -5.43 1.09
C GLY A 9 -1.07 -5.86 -0.38
N LYS A 10 -0.04 -6.44 -1.00
CA LYS A 10 -0.11 -6.95 -2.39
C LYS A 10 -1.12 -8.09 -2.53
N ILE A 11 -1.16 -9.02 -1.57
CA ILE A 11 -2.14 -10.12 -1.56
C ILE A 11 -3.56 -9.58 -1.45
N VAL A 12 -3.79 -8.62 -0.55
CA VAL A 12 -5.12 -8.02 -0.35
C VAL A 12 -5.56 -7.30 -1.63
N ILE A 13 -4.71 -6.48 -2.24
CA ILE A 13 -5.02 -5.77 -3.50
C ILE A 13 -5.32 -6.76 -4.62
N MET A 14 -4.49 -7.80 -4.79
CA MET A 14 -4.71 -8.82 -5.81
C MET A 14 -6.03 -9.56 -5.59
N GLY A 15 -6.31 -9.98 -4.35
CA GLY A 15 -7.54 -10.69 -4.00
C GLY A 15 -8.80 -9.85 -4.21
N THR A 16 -8.79 -8.59 -3.78
CA THR A 16 -9.94 -7.68 -3.98
C THR A 16 -10.15 -7.36 -5.45
N THR A 17 -9.08 -7.16 -6.23
CA THR A 17 -9.19 -6.88 -7.68
C THR A 17 -9.77 -8.08 -8.44
N ILE A 18 -9.32 -9.30 -8.14
CA ILE A 18 -9.86 -10.53 -8.76
C ILE A 18 -11.33 -10.72 -8.37
N ALA A 19 -11.68 -10.54 -7.09
CA ALA A 19 -13.05 -10.67 -6.62
C ALA A 19 -13.98 -9.64 -7.28
N ALA A 20 -13.56 -8.37 -7.32
CA ALA A 20 -14.32 -7.31 -7.98
C ALA A 20 -14.54 -7.62 -9.47
N PHE A 21 -13.49 -8.05 -10.19
CA PHE A 21 -13.61 -8.46 -11.59
C PHE A 21 -14.58 -9.64 -11.77
N TYR A 22 -14.50 -10.65 -10.89
CA TYR A 22 -15.40 -11.80 -10.95
C TYR A 22 -16.87 -11.39 -10.76
N PHE A 23 -17.16 -10.59 -9.73
CA PHE A 23 -18.51 -10.11 -9.49
C PHE A 23 -18.98 -9.20 -10.62
N GLU A 24 -18.18 -8.27 -11.14
CA GLU A 24 -18.65 -7.38 -12.21
C GLU A 24 -18.96 -8.11 -13.54
N PHE A 25 -18.12 -9.07 -13.94
CA PHE A 25 -18.20 -9.68 -15.28
C PHE A 25 -18.89 -11.05 -15.33
N TYR A 26 -18.89 -11.82 -14.24
CA TYR A 26 -19.46 -13.18 -14.21
C TYR A 26 -20.71 -13.28 -13.32
N GLU A 27 -20.73 -12.59 -12.19
CA GLU A 27 -21.85 -12.64 -11.25
C GLU A 27 -22.21 -11.24 -10.72
N PRO A 28 -22.73 -10.35 -11.60
CA PRO A 28 -23.02 -8.96 -11.24
C PRO A 28 -23.98 -8.89 -10.08
N LEU A 29 -23.68 -8.02 -9.12
CA LEU A 29 -24.57 -7.76 -7.97
C LEU A 29 -25.91 -7.20 -8.48
N GLU A 30 -27.01 -7.52 -7.80
CA GLU A 30 -28.38 -7.07 -8.11
C GLU A 30 -28.52 -5.58 -8.53
N PRO A 31 -27.88 -4.60 -7.86
CA PRO A 31 -27.95 -3.19 -8.30
C PRO A 31 -27.24 -2.92 -9.63
N ILE A 32 -26.22 -3.71 -9.97
CA ILE A 32 -25.40 -3.57 -11.20
C ILE A 32 -26.08 -4.25 -12.38
N LYS A 33 -26.83 -5.34 -12.16
CA LYS A 33 -27.62 -6.04 -13.21
C LYS A 33 -28.62 -5.13 -13.94
N LYS A 34 -29.09 -4.04 -13.29
CA LYS A 34 -30.02 -3.07 -13.89
C LYS A 34 -29.37 -2.15 -14.92
N PHE A 35 -28.05 -2.01 -14.91
CA PHE A 35 -27.33 -1.33 -15.97
C PHE A 35 -27.14 -2.32 -17.13
N GLU A 36 -27.98 -2.21 -18.16
CA GLU A 36 -27.96 -3.02 -19.40
C GLU A 36 -26.62 -2.95 -20.19
N PHE A 37 -25.59 -2.31 -19.65
CA PHE A 37 -24.27 -2.18 -20.26
C PHE A 37 -23.44 -3.47 -20.17
N PHE A 38 -23.74 -4.38 -19.24
CA PHE A 38 -23.00 -5.62 -19.04
C PHE A 38 -23.68 -6.79 -19.75
N ASN A 39 -23.60 -6.81 -21.07
CA ASN A 39 -23.91 -8.02 -21.82
C ASN A 39 -22.85 -9.06 -21.43
N GLN A 40 -23.24 -10.14 -20.75
CA GLN A 40 -22.28 -11.14 -20.25
C GLN A 40 -21.44 -11.69 -21.41
N PRO A 41 -20.12 -11.47 -21.42
CA PRO A 41 -19.30 -11.93 -22.53
C PRO A 41 -19.25 -13.47 -22.52
N VAL A 42 -19.65 -14.08 -23.64
CA VAL A 42 -19.54 -15.53 -23.85
C VAL A 42 -18.07 -15.85 -24.12
N LEU A 43 -17.30 -16.04 -23.05
CA LEU A 43 -15.90 -16.43 -23.10
C LEU A 43 -15.75 -17.96 -23.01
N ASN A 44 -15.02 -18.54 -23.95
CA ASN A 44 -14.62 -19.95 -23.91
C ASN A 44 -13.70 -20.26 -22.70
N TYR A 45 -12.93 -19.28 -22.22
CA TYR A 45 -12.01 -19.44 -21.09
C TYR A 45 -12.14 -18.29 -20.09
N LYS A 46 -12.97 -18.47 -19.06
CA LYS A 46 -13.19 -17.47 -18.01
C LYS A 46 -11.98 -17.25 -17.09
N TRP A 47 -11.11 -18.24 -16.95
CA TRP A 47 -9.93 -18.16 -16.08
C TRP A 47 -8.82 -17.26 -16.65
N LEU A 48 -8.71 -17.18 -17.97
CA LEU A 48 -7.61 -16.46 -18.62
C LEU A 48 -7.64 -14.95 -18.33
N PRO A 49 -8.78 -14.24 -18.49
CA PRO A 49 -8.88 -12.84 -18.07
C PRO A 49 -8.57 -12.63 -16.59
N MET A 50 -8.99 -13.55 -15.70
CA MET A 50 -8.73 -13.44 -14.26
C MET A 50 -7.24 -13.53 -13.93
N VAL A 51 -6.49 -14.42 -14.59
CA VAL A 51 -5.03 -14.53 -14.42
C VAL A 51 -4.32 -13.26 -14.91
N ILE A 52 -4.77 -12.69 -16.03
CA ILE A 52 -4.22 -11.43 -16.55
C ILE A 52 -4.44 -10.28 -15.55
N VAL A 53 -5.65 -10.18 -14.99
CA VAL A 53 -5.99 -9.19 -13.95
C VAL A 53 -5.17 -9.40 -12.68
N ALA A 54 -4.97 -10.65 -12.26
CA ALA A 54 -4.13 -10.97 -11.10
C ALA A 54 -2.68 -10.53 -11.32
N ALA A 55 -2.10 -10.86 -12.48
CA ALA A 55 -0.72 -10.52 -12.81
C ALA A 55 -0.52 -9.01 -12.92
N SER A 56 -1.45 -8.29 -13.57
CA SER A 56 -1.37 -6.83 -13.72
C SER A 56 -1.50 -6.14 -12.36
N SER A 57 -2.45 -6.56 -11.51
CA SER A 57 -2.63 -6.04 -10.16
C SER A 57 -1.38 -6.26 -9.29
N TRP A 58 -0.73 -7.42 -9.40
CA TRP A 58 0.52 -7.71 -8.70
C TRP A 58 1.67 -6.79 -9.13
N VAL A 59 1.86 -6.59 -10.44
CA VAL A 59 2.92 -5.71 -10.96
C VAL A 59 2.71 -4.26 -10.52
N ILE A 60 1.48 -3.75 -10.65
CA ILE A 60 1.13 -2.38 -10.27
C ILE A 60 1.36 -2.19 -8.76
N SER A 61 0.76 -3.04 -7.92
CA SER A 61 0.93 -2.94 -6.46
C SER A 61 2.39 -3.09 -6.04
N SER A 62 3.17 -3.97 -6.68
CA SER A 62 4.59 -4.12 -6.38
C SER A 62 5.40 -2.86 -6.69
N THR A 63 5.09 -2.18 -7.79
CA THR A 63 5.75 -0.92 -8.15
C THR A 63 5.46 0.17 -7.12
N PHE A 64 4.21 0.34 -6.70
CA PHE A 64 3.85 1.32 -5.68
C PHE A 64 4.50 1.02 -4.33
N PHE A 65 4.39 -0.21 -3.83
CA PHE A 65 4.98 -0.58 -2.54
C PHE A 65 6.49 -0.47 -2.50
N HIS A 66 7.18 -0.62 -3.64
CA HIS A 66 8.62 -0.39 -3.73
C HIS A 66 8.99 1.09 -3.53
N VAL A 67 8.20 2.02 -4.07
CA VAL A 67 8.41 3.46 -3.79
C VAL A 67 8.20 3.74 -2.30
N TYR A 68 7.17 3.13 -1.70
CA TYR A 68 6.93 3.27 -0.26
C TYR A 68 8.07 2.68 0.59
N SER A 69 8.68 1.55 0.21
CA SER A 69 9.79 0.96 0.97
C SER A 69 10.99 1.89 0.99
N ILE A 70 11.39 2.40 -0.17
CA ILE A 70 12.51 3.35 -0.27
C ILE A 70 12.22 4.60 0.57
N ALA A 71 11.00 5.16 0.47
CA ALA A 71 10.64 6.33 1.25
C ALA A 71 10.73 6.08 2.77
N VAL A 72 10.24 4.93 3.24
CA VAL A 72 10.33 4.54 4.65
C VAL A 72 11.79 4.39 5.09
N ASP A 73 12.66 3.80 4.27
CA ASP A 73 14.09 3.68 4.57
C ASP A 73 14.76 5.05 4.68
N THR A 74 14.46 5.98 3.78
CA THR A 74 15.00 7.36 3.87
C THR A 74 14.52 8.10 5.12
N LEU A 75 13.26 7.91 5.53
CA LEU A 75 12.74 8.51 6.75
C LEU A 75 13.45 7.98 7.99
N PHE A 76 13.70 6.67 8.05
CA PHE A 76 14.47 6.08 9.14
C PHE A 76 15.93 6.53 9.13
N LEU A 77 16.55 6.68 7.97
CA LEU A 77 17.92 7.20 7.88
C LEU A 77 18.03 8.64 8.36
N CYS A 78 17.14 9.53 7.91
CA CYS A 78 17.08 10.91 8.40
C CYS A 78 16.81 10.97 9.91
N PHE A 79 15.95 10.09 10.41
CA PHE A 79 15.68 9.96 11.83
C PHE A 79 16.94 9.55 12.62
N LEU A 80 17.67 8.53 12.15
CA LEU A 80 18.90 8.08 12.82
C LEU A 80 19.98 9.16 12.81
N GLU A 81 20.15 9.88 11.70
CA GLU A 81 21.08 11.00 11.61
C GLU A 81 20.71 12.15 12.57
N ASP A 82 19.42 12.47 12.68
CA ASP A 82 18.91 13.47 13.63
C ASP A 82 19.17 13.04 15.09
N SER A 83 18.95 11.76 15.41
CA SER A 83 19.22 11.21 16.74
C SER A 83 20.71 11.14 17.10
N GLU A 84 21.60 11.02 16.13
CA GLU A 84 23.05 11.02 16.37
C GLU A 84 23.58 12.45 16.58
N ARG A 85 23.08 13.43 15.81
CA ARG A 85 23.59 14.81 15.84
C ARG A 85 22.97 15.68 16.92
N ASN A 86 21.72 15.42 17.28
CA ASN A 86 20.94 16.23 18.19
C ASN A 86 20.63 15.45 19.47
N ASP A 87 20.68 16.15 20.60
CA ASP A 87 20.40 15.58 21.93
C ASP A 87 19.09 16.12 22.54
N GLY A 88 18.45 17.09 21.87
CA GLY A 88 17.23 17.74 22.33
C GLY A 88 17.49 18.97 23.21
N SER A 89 18.73 19.44 23.34
CA SER A 89 19.07 20.69 24.03
C SER A 89 18.62 21.93 23.24
N ALA A 90 18.63 23.10 23.87
CA ALA A 90 18.31 24.37 23.21
C ALA A 90 19.27 24.69 22.04
N ASP A 91 20.53 24.24 22.13
CA ASP A 91 21.55 24.43 21.09
C ASP A 91 21.45 23.38 19.97
N ARG A 92 20.94 22.17 20.27
CA ARG A 92 20.81 21.03 19.33
C ARG A 92 19.48 20.29 19.49
N PRO A 93 18.36 20.93 19.12
CA PRO A 93 17.05 20.32 19.22
C PRO A 93 16.89 19.21 18.17
N TYR A 94 16.09 18.18 18.48
CA TYR A 94 15.63 17.22 17.48
C TYR A 94 14.75 17.90 16.43
N PHE A 95 15.00 17.59 15.16
CA PHE A 95 14.22 18.09 14.02
C PHE A 95 13.22 17.06 13.48
N MET A 96 13.26 15.83 13.98
CA MET A 96 12.27 14.80 13.65
C MET A 96 10.83 15.22 13.97
N SER A 97 9.86 14.59 13.29
CA SER A 97 8.45 14.90 13.51
C SER A 97 8.00 14.67 14.96
N ARG A 98 7.10 15.51 15.47
CA ARG A 98 6.55 15.38 16.85
C ARG A 98 5.96 14.00 17.14
N LYS A 99 5.35 13.38 16.13
CA LYS A 99 4.78 12.03 16.26
C LYS A 99 5.89 10.99 16.50
N LEU A 100 6.99 11.09 15.77
CA LEU A 100 8.12 10.19 15.93
C LEU A 100 8.82 10.41 17.28
N MET A 101 9.01 11.66 17.68
CA MET A 101 9.53 12.04 18.99
C MET A 101 8.71 11.44 20.15
N ASN A 102 7.37 11.51 20.06
CA ASN A 102 6.47 10.88 21.03
C ASN A 102 6.56 9.35 21.05
N ILE A 103 6.72 8.70 19.88
CA ILE A 103 6.87 7.23 19.79
C ILE A 103 8.17 6.78 20.48
N LEU A 104 9.21 7.60 20.42
CA LEU A 104 10.53 7.32 21.00
C LEU A 104 10.68 7.78 22.46
N GLY A 105 9.72 8.57 22.96
CA GLY A 105 9.80 9.16 24.29
C GLY A 105 10.82 10.30 24.43
N THR A 106 11.33 10.84 23.31
CA THR A 106 12.25 11.98 23.30
C THR A 106 11.47 13.30 23.24
N LYS A 107 12.09 14.39 23.73
CA LYS A 107 11.50 15.74 23.72
C LYS A 107 12.61 16.78 23.62
N ASN A 108 12.34 17.89 22.96
CA ASN A 108 13.21 19.06 23.00
C ASN A 108 12.99 19.84 24.30
N MET A 109 14.10 20.16 24.96
CA MET A 109 14.17 21.07 26.09
C MET A 109 14.22 22.48 25.53
N LEU A 110 13.09 23.20 25.62
CA LEU A 110 12.96 24.61 25.25
C LEU A 110 13.72 25.50 26.23
#